data_AF-A0A1I2SIG2-F1
#
_entry.id   AF-A0A1I2SIG2-F1
#
_cell.length_a   1.000
_cell.length_b   1.000
_cell.length_c   1.000
_cell.angle_alpha   90.00
_cell.angle_beta   90.00
_cell.angle_gamma   90.00
#
_symmetry.space_group_name_H-M   'P 1'
#
loop_
_entity.id
_entity.type
_entity.pdbx_description
1 polymer ?
#
loop_
_entity_poly.entity_id
_entity_poly.type
_entity_poly.pdbx_seq_one_letter_code
_entity_poly.pdbx_strand_id
1 'polypeptide(L)'
;MAHHLPGIIVLMLVLRLGNALTVGFEQLLIQRQAVGHDAADVLDTFAFYYGIGTQNYSYGAAAGIFKSAISLLLLWGANALAHRFGEDGLYRK
;
A
#
# COMPACT_ATOMS: atom_id res chain seq x y z
N MET A 1 -23.25 -18.21 15.27
CA MET A 1 -22.52 -18.08 13.99
C MET A 1 -21.90 -16.69 13.74
N ALA A 2 -22.17 -15.65 14.54
CA ALA A 2 -21.66 -14.28 14.30
C ALA A 2 -20.40 -13.86 15.10
N HIS A 3 -19.79 -14.76 15.89
CA HIS A 3 -18.73 -14.37 16.83
C HIS A 3 -17.33 -14.22 16.20
N HIS A 4 -17.11 -14.64 14.96
CA HIS A 4 -15.80 -14.61 14.28
C HIS A 4 -15.64 -13.47 13.27
N LEU A 5 -16.69 -12.67 13.04
CA LEU A 5 -16.68 -11.60 12.04
C LEU A 5 -15.62 -10.51 12.31
N PRO A 6 -15.41 -10.03 13.55
CA PRO A 6 -14.49 -8.91 13.75
C PRO A 6 -13.03 -9.33 13.51
N GLY A 7 -12.63 -10.56 13.87
CA GLY A 7 -11.30 -11.10 13.55
C GLY A 7 -11.04 -11.27 12.05
N ILE A 8 -12.05 -11.71 11.28
CA ILE A 8 -11.94 -11.78 9.82
C ILE A 8 -11.82 -10.39 9.20
N ILE A 9 -12.59 -9.40 9.70
CA ILE A 9 -12.51 -8.02 9.21
C ILE A 9 -11.12 -7.43 9.47
N VAL A 10 -10.56 -7.66 10.65
CA VAL A 10 -9.20 -7.24 11.01
C VAL A 10 -8.15 -7.90 10.12
N LEU A 11 -8.24 -9.22 9.92
CA LEU A 11 -7.32 -9.94 9.04
C LEU A 11 -7.41 -9.41 7.60
N MET A 12 -8.63 -9.22 7.09
CA MET A 12 -8.83 -8.65 5.76
C MET A 12 -8.32 -7.21 5.65
N LEU A 13 -8.48 -6.39 6.69
CA LEU A 13 -7.96 -5.02 6.73
C LEU A 13 -6.44 -5.02 6.58
N VAL A 14 -5.75 -5.86 7.33
CA VAL A 14 -4.29 -6.01 7.28
C VAL A 14 -3.83 -6.46 5.89
N LEU A 15 -4.46 -7.50 5.34
CA LEU A 15 -4.12 -8.04 4.01
C LEU A 15 -4.38 -7.02 2.89
N ARG A 16 -5.42 -6.19 3.02
CA ARG A 16 -5.71 -5.10 2.08
C ARG A 16 -4.73 -3.95 2.19
N LEU A 17 -4.35 -3.57 3.41
CA LEU A 17 -3.40 -2.47 3.64
C LEU A 17 -2.03 -2.76 3.05
N GLY A 18 -1.57 -4.01 3.08
CA GLY A 18 -0.33 -4.42 2.40
C GLY A 18 -0.33 -4.12 0.90
N ASN A 19 -1.50 -4.18 0.26
CA ASN A 19 -1.68 -3.89 -1.16
C ASN A 19 -2.21 -2.47 -1.45
N ALA A 20 -2.58 -1.70 -0.42
CA ALA A 20 -3.26 -0.41 -0.59
C ALA A 20 -2.40 0.65 -1.26
N LEU A 21 -1.07 0.55 -1.15
CA LEU A 21 -0.15 1.44 -1.86
C LEU A 21 0.23 0.94 -3.27
N THR A 22 -0.23 -0.23 -3.70
CA THR A 22 0.08 -0.84 -5.01
C THR A 22 -1.19 -0.97 -5.82
N VAL A 23 -1.89 0.13 -6.05
CA VAL A 23 -3.20 0.11 -6.73
C VAL A 23 -3.06 0.57 -8.16
N GLY A 24 -3.43 -0.31 -9.09
CA GLY A 24 -3.71 0.05 -10.48
C GLY A 24 -2.50 0.58 -11.25
N PHE A 25 -1.26 0.27 -10.87
CA PHE A 25 -0.06 0.80 -11.53
C PHE A 25 -0.11 0.67 -13.06
N GLU A 26 -0.33 -0.52 -13.59
CA GLU A 26 -0.36 -0.76 -15.04
C GLU A 26 -1.50 0.02 -15.71
N GLN A 27 -2.67 0.03 -15.07
CA GLN A 27 -3.83 0.77 -15.53
C GLN A 27 -3.54 2.27 -15.58
N LEU A 28 -3.02 2.84 -14.50
CA LEU A 28 -2.69 4.27 -14.38
C LEU A 28 -1.59 4.65 -15.36
N LEU A 29 -0.57 3.81 -15.54
CA LEU A 29 0.52 4.03 -16.49
C LEU A 29 -0.01 4.16 -17.92
N ILE A 30 -0.93 3.28 -18.34
CA ILE A 30 -1.53 3.30 -19.68
C ILE A 30 -2.53 4.45 -19.83
N GLN A 31 -3.37 4.69 -18.82
CA GLN A 31 -4.42 5.71 -18.87
C GLN A 31 -3.88 7.14 -18.75
N ARG A 32 -2.65 7.31 -18.25
CA ARG A 32 -1.99 8.61 -18.06
C ARG A 32 -2.03 9.52 -19.29
N GLN A 33 -1.92 8.96 -20.49
CA GLN A 33 -2.02 9.73 -21.73
C GLN A 33 -3.43 10.28 -21.97
N ALA A 34 -4.46 9.56 -21.52
CA ALA A 34 -5.87 9.92 -21.71
C ALA A 34 -6.41 10.81 -20.59
N VAL A 35 -6.01 10.59 -19.33
CA VAL A 35 -6.56 11.30 -18.15
C VAL A 35 -5.62 12.38 -17.59
N GLY A 36 -4.38 12.46 -18.07
CA GLY A 36 -3.38 13.44 -17.62
C GLY A 36 -2.60 13.02 -16.36
N HIS A 37 -1.56 13.78 -16.03
CA HIS A 37 -0.73 13.53 -14.84
C HIS A 37 -1.51 13.67 -13.53
N ASP A 38 -2.36 14.71 -13.41
CA ASP A 38 -3.06 15.02 -12.15
C ASP A 38 -3.96 13.87 -11.67
N ALA A 39 -4.48 13.05 -12.58
CA ALA A 39 -5.36 11.93 -12.26
C ALA A 39 -4.65 10.56 -12.24
N ALA A 40 -3.48 10.43 -12.88
CA ALA A 40 -2.79 9.14 -13.05
C ALA A 40 -1.43 9.04 -12.32
N ASP A 41 -0.93 10.14 -11.76
CA ASP A 41 0.32 10.13 -11.03
C ASP A 41 0.12 9.67 -9.58
N VAL A 42 0.73 8.51 -9.29
CA VAL A 42 0.81 7.89 -7.97
C VAL A 42 2.27 7.55 -7.70
N LEU A 43 2.58 7.14 -6.46
CA LEU A 43 3.96 6.83 -6.06
C LEU A 43 4.65 5.83 -7.00
N ASP A 44 3.93 4.80 -7.48
CA ASP A 44 4.48 3.79 -8.38
C ASP A 44 4.75 4.32 -9.79
N THR A 45 3.85 5.14 -10.36
CA THR A 45 4.08 5.75 -11.68
C THR A 45 5.19 6.79 -11.61
N PHE A 46 5.27 7.56 -10.52
CA PHE A 46 6.40 8.44 -10.24
C PHE A 46 7.72 7.67 -10.17
N ALA A 47 7.79 6.61 -9.38
CA ALA A 47 8.99 5.78 -9.25
C ALA A 47 9.41 5.15 -10.58
N PHE A 48 8.44 4.76 -11.41
CA PHE A 48 8.70 4.23 -12.75
C PHE A 48 9.30 5.29 -13.68
N TYR A 49 8.66 6.46 -13.82
CA TYR A 49 9.15 7.50 -14.73
C TYR A 49 10.48 8.10 -14.30
N TYR A 50 10.62 8.45 -13.01
CA TYR A 50 11.82 9.08 -12.48
C TYR A 50 12.92 8.10 -12.08
N GLY A 51 12.61 6.81 -11.96
CA GLY A 51 13.58 5.77 -11.66
C GLY A 51 14.08 5.03 -12.90
N ILE A 52 13.16 4.55 -13.73
CA ILE A 52 13.45 3.73 -14.91
C ILE A 52 13.45 4.61 -16.17
N GLY A 53 12.43 5.44 -16.35
CA GLY A 53 12.27 6.28 -17.55
C GLY A 53 13.43 7.26 -17.78
N THR A 54 13.98 7.82 -16.71
CA THR A 54 15.15 8.72 -16.74
C THR A 54 16.48 8.01 -16.43
N GLN A 55 16.48 6.68 -16.32
CA GLN A 55 17.62 5.84 -15.91
C GLN A 55 18.20 6.19 -14.52
N ASN A 56 17.46 6.92 -13.69
CA ASN A 56 17.89 7.28 -12.35
C ASN A 56 17.43 6.26 -11.30
N TYR A 57 18.00 5.05 -11.36
CA TYR A 57 17.58 3.92 -10.52
C TYR A 57 17.64 4.21 -9.01
N SER A 58 18.48 5.15 -8.58
CA SER A 58 18.55 5.60 -7.19
C SER A 58 17.23 6.21 -6.70
N TYR A 59 16.58 7.04 -7.53
CA TYR A 59 15.27 7.62 -7.19
C TYR A 59 14.17 6.54 -7.14
N GLY A 60 14.19 5.60 -8.08
CA GLY A 60 13.26 4.46 -8.07
C GLY A 60 13.41 3.59 -6.81
N ALA A 61 14.64 3.29 -6.42
CA ALA A 61 14.94 2.56 -5.19
C ALA A 61 14.50 3.33 -3.93
N ALA A 62 14.79 4.64 -3.86
CA ALA A 62 14.37 5.49 -2.75
C ALA A 62 12.84 5.52 -2.61
N ALA A 63 12.11 5.64 -3.72
CA ALA A 63 10.65 5.59 -3.71
C ALA A 63 10.11 4.23 -3.22
N GLY A 64 10.75 3.12 -3.62
CA GLY A 64 10.38 1.77 -3.13
C GLY A 64 10.62 1.58 -1.63
N ILE A 65 11.74 2.08 -1.10
CA ILE A 65 12.03 2.06 0.33
C ILE A 65 11.03 2.94 1.10
N PHE A 66 10.74 4.13 0.60
CA PHE A 66 9.75 5.04 1.19
C PHE A 66 8.35 4.39 1.24
N LYS A 67 7.93 3.76 0.14
CA LYS A 67 6.67 2.99 0.06
C LYS A 67 6.64 1.91 1.13
N SER A 68 7.73 1.14 1.25
CA SER A 68 7.84 0.04 2.22
C SER A 68 7.74 0.53 3.67
N ALA A 69 8.36 1.67 3.98
CA ALA A 69 8.27 2.27 5.31
C ALA A 69 6.83 2.70 5.65
N ILE A 70 6.11 3.32 4.72
CA ILE A 70 4.69 3.68 4.92
C ILE A 70 3.84 2.42 5.11
N SER A 71 4.03 1.39 4.27
CA SER A 71 3.30 0.12 4.41
C SER A 71 3.52 -0.51 5.78
N LEU A 72 4.75 -0.50 6.29
CA LEU A 72 5.07 -1.02 7.62
C LEU A 72 4.33 -0.23 8.74
N LEU A 73 4.33 1.11 8.65
CA LEU A 73 3.62 1.96 9.61
C LEU A 73 2.11 1.70 9.59
N LEU A 74 1.50 1.53 8.42
CA LEU A 74 0.09 1.19 8.27
C LEU A 74 -0.22 -0.19 8.85
N LEU A 75 0.63 -1.17 8.58
CA LEU A 75 0.48 -2.52 9.13
C LEU A 75 0.55 -2.50 10.65
N TRP A 76 1.51 -1.76 11.21
CA TRP A 76 1.64 -1.60 12.65
C TRP A 76 0.43 -0.89 13.27
N GLY A 77 -0.05 0.19 12.64
CA GLY A 77 -1.26 0.90 13.05
C GLY A 77 -2.51 0.02 13.02
N ALA A 78 -2.70 -0.75 11.96
CA ALA A 78 -3.81 -1.70 11.83
C ALA A 78 -3.73 -2.82 12.88
N ASN A 79 -2.54 -3.34 13.15
CA ASN A 79 -2.32 -4.34 14.19
C ASN A 79 -2.59 -3.77 15.59
N ALA A 80 -2.20 -2.52 15.86
CA ALA A 80 -2.50 -1.87 17.14
C ALA A 80 -4.00 -1.65 17.31
N LEU A 81 -4.69 -1.27 16.23
CA LEU A 81 -6.13 -1.07 16.21
C LEU A 81 -6.88 -2.39 16.47
N ALA A 82 -6.43 -3.50 15.86
CA ALA A 82 -6.96 -4.85 16.07
C ALA A 82 -6.99 -5.24 17.56
N HIS A 83 -5.85 -5.11 18.24
CA HIS A 83 -5.73 -5.43 19.66
C HIS A 83 -6.64 -4.56 20.53
N ARG A 84 -6.86 -3.30 20.14
CA ARG A 84 -7.76 -2.39 20.87
C ARG A 84 -9.24 -2.79 20.73
N PHE A 85 -9.61 -3.47 19.66
CA PHE A 85 -10.94 -4.02 19.45
C PHE A 85 -11.14 -5.43 20.04
N GLY A 86 -10.11 -5.98 20.71
CA GLY A 86 -10.19 -7.29 21.37
C GLY A 86 -10.02 -8.48 20.43
N GLU A 87 -9.53 -8.25 19.21
CA GLU A 87 -9.25 -9.29 18.21
C GLU A 87 -7.76 -9.65 18.22
N ASP A 88 -7.46 -10.92 17.95
CA ASP A 88 -6.08 -11.38 17.76
C ASP A 88 -5.51 -10.70 16.49
N GLY A 89 -4.54 -9.81 16.67
CA GLY A 89 -3.82 -9.17 15.57
C GLY A 89 -2.88 -10.13 14.84
N LEU A 90 -2.03 -9.59 13.94
CA LEU A 90 -1.03 -10.38 13.20
C LEU A 90 -0.02 -11.07 14.12
N TYR A 91 0.32 -10.44 15.25
CA TYR A 91 1.22 -10.99 16.25
C TYR A 91 0.54 -10.91 17.60
N ARG A 92 0.44 -12.04 18.30
CA ARG A 92 0.05 -12.10 19.70
C ARG A 92 1.27 -11.71 20.53
N LYS A 93 1.16 -10.68 21.39
CA LYS A 93 2.17 -10.42 22.41
C LYS A 93 2.32 -11.60 23.36
#